data_AF-A0A7W0X0B5-F1
#
_entry.id   AF-A0A7W0X0B5-F1
#
_cell.length_a   1.000
_cell.length_b   1.000
_cell.length_c   1.000
_cell.angle_alpha   90.00
_cell.angle_beta   90.00
_cell.angle_gamma   90.00
#
_symmetry.space_group_name_H-M   'P 1'
#
loop_
_entity.id
_entity.type
_entity.pdbx_description
1 polymer ?
#
loop_
_entity_poly.entity_id
_entity_poly.type
_entity_poly.pdbx_seq_one_letter_code
_entity_poly.pdbx_strand_id
1 'polypeptide(L)'
;MAVNNTAMFHVVRDTTKYLLSQYQDVALSACGIEVDVVEFAANDFQLTTQVKDRTNHRLHEAIERASHPKIRERVIDDTAVSICFDPLYLLFDGLEHHSVVFVLDLTPVTRPEWHNAKVAAAYKRAFKLLWAPNVTTVAISESTKRDLWANYGLPSELVEVVPLYN
;
A
#
# COMPACT_ATOMS: atom_id res chain seq x y z
N MET A 1 -22.85 10.19 -5.69
CA MET A 1 -21.70 9.82 -4.84
C MET A 1 -20.46 10.27 -5.58
N ALA A 2 -19.94 11.45 -5.26
CA ALA A 2 -18.78 12.02 -5.94
C ALA A 2 -17.58 11.12 -5.62
N VAL A 3 -17.04 10.46 -6.63
CA VAL A 3 -15.77 9.75 -6.55
C VAL A 3 -14.73 10.83 -6.30
N ASN A 4 -14.36 11.06 -5.04
CA ASN A 4 -13.23 11.93 -4.75
C ASN A 4 -12.02 11.30 -5.43
N ASN A 5 -11.46 12.00 -6.41
CA ASN A 5 -10.04 11.96 -6.70
C ASN A 5 -9.33 12.38 -5.40
N THR A 6 -9.13 11.41 -4.50
CA THR A 6 -8.47 11.66 -3.21
C THR A 6 -7.06 12.13 -3.49
N ALA A 7 -6.43 12.83 -2.53
CA ALA A 7 -4.99 13.12 -2.58
C ALA A 7 -4.17 11.94 -3.07
N MET A 8 -4.55 10.76 -2.56
CA MET A 8 -3.85 9.54 -2.83
C MET A 8 -3.91 9.15 -4.29
N PHE A 9 -5.07 9.33 -4.95
CA PHE A 9 -5.14 9.11 -6.39
C PHE A 9 -4.08 9.95 -7.13
N HIS A 10 -3.94 11.24 -6.77
CA HIS A 10 -2.95 12.11 -7.37
C HIS A 10 -1.51 11.71 -7.03
N VAL A 11 -1.22 11.36 -5.78
CA VAL A 11 0.12 10.95 -5.35
C VAL A 11 0.54 9.63 -6.01
N VAL A 12 -0.33 8.62 -6.05
CA VAL A 12 -0.05 7.37 -6.79
C VAL A 12 0.21 7.70 -8.26
N ARG A 13 -0.70 8.46 -8.89
CA ARG A 13 -0.61 8.82 -10.30
C ARG A 13 0.69 9.53 -10.63
N ASP A 14 1.02 10.57 -9.87
CA ASP A 14 2.16 11.44 -10.13
C ASP A 14 3.49 10.74 -9.79
N THR A 15 3.51 9.90 -8.75
CA THR A 15 4.66 9.03 -8.46
C THR A 15 4.88 8.00 -9.56
N THR A 16 3.82 7.33 -10.02
CA THR A 16 3.92 6.38 -11.14
C THR A 16 4.37 7.05 -12.42
N LYS A 17 3.86 8.25 -12.74
CA LYS A 17 4.33 9.09 -13.86
C LYS A 17 5.82 9.36 -13.75
N TYR A 18 6.29 9.78 -12.58
CA TYR A 18 7.69 10.04 -12.34
C TYR A 18 8.54 8.78 -12.53
N LEU A 19 8.19 7.67 -11.88
CA LEU A 19 8.93 6.41 -11.98
C LEU A 19 9.05 5.93 -13.43
N LEU A 20 7.95 5.93 -14.18
CA LEU A 20 7.93 5.54 -15.60
C LEU A 20 8.74 6.48 -16.50
N SER A 21 8.96 7.72 -16.09
CA SER A 21 9.82 8.66 -16.83
C SER A 21 11.31 8.48 -16.53
N GLN A 22 11.66 7.92 -15.37
CA GLN A 22 13.03 7.81 -14.89
C GLN A 22 13.63 6.41 -15.06
N TYR A 23 12.79 5.37 -15.07
CA TYR A 23 13.22 3.98 -15.05
C TYR A 23 12.57 3.18 -16.18
N GLN A 24 13.32 2.24 -16.77
CA GLN A 24 12.83 1.38 -17.85
C GLN A 24 12.11 0.14 -17.34
N ASP A 25 12.53 -0.38 -16.18
CA ASP A 25 12.06 -1.65 -15.62
C ASP A 25 11.07 -1.42 -14.47
N VAL A 26 9.96 -0.74 -14.75
CA VAL A 26 8.90 -0.50 -13.76
C VAL A 26 7.73 -1.46 -14.03
N ALA A 27 7.38 -2.25 -13.02
CA ALA A 27 6.17 -3.06 -13.02
C ALA A 27 5.10 -2.43 -12.12
N LEU A 28 3.83 -2.60 -12.47
CA LEU A 28 2.70 -2.11 -11.69
C LEU A 28 1.80 -3.27 -11.28
N SER A 29 1.34 -3.25 -10.02
CA SER A 29 0.33 -4.18 -9.53
C SER A 29 -0.75 -3.46 -8.72
N ALA A 30 -1.96 -4.01 -8.74
CA ALA A 30 -3.07 -3.58 -7.90
C ALA A 30 -3.65 -4.80 -7.18
N CYS A 31 -3.51 -4.86 -5.85
CA CYS A 31 -3.85 -6.05 -5.07
C CYS A 31 -3.21 -7.34 -5.66
N GLY A 32 -1.95 -7.26 -6.10
CA GLY A 32 -1.20 -8.35 -6.74
C GLY A 32 -1.69 -8.77 -8.13
N ILE A 33 -2.61 -8.03 -8.74
CA ILE A 33 -2.95 -8.19 -10.16
C ILE A 33 -2.03 -7.27 -10.94
N GLU A 34 -1.26 -7.83 -11.87
CA GLU A 34 -0.41 -7.07 -12.77
C GLU A 34 -1.24 -6.09 -13.61
N VAL A 35 -0.71 -4.87 -13.73
CA VAL A 35 -1.29 -3.77 -14.50
C VAL A 35 -0.34 -3.49 -15.65
N ASP A 36 -0.85 -3.61 -16.89
CA ASP A 36 -0.07 -3.28 -18.07
C ASP A 36 0.28 -1.78 -18.07
N VAL A 37 1.58 -1.48 -18.10
CA VAL A 37 2.10 -0.11 -18.00
C VAL A 37 1.68 0.74 -19.20
N VAL A 38 1.67 0.16 -20.40
CA VAL A 38 1.37 0.88 -21.63
C VAL A 38 -0.12 1.22 -21.68
N GLU A 39 -0.98 0.25 -21.36
CA GLU A 39 -2.42 0.44 -21.25
C GLU A 39 -2.76 1.46 -20.15
N PHE A 40 -2.10 1.36 -18.99
CA PHE A 40 -2.30 2.29 -17.88
C PHE A 40 -1.92 3.72 -18.25
N ALA A 41 -0.75 3.92 -18.88
CA ALA A 41 -0.31 5.23 -19.34
C ALA A 41 -1.22 5.80 -20.44
N ALA A 42 -1.66 4.96 -21.38
CA ALA A 42 -2.59 5.35 -22.44
C ALA A 42 -3.98 5.73 -21.90
N ASN A 43 -4.39 5.14 -20.77
CA ASN A 43 -5.65 5.41 -20.09
C ASN A 43 -5.56 6.51 -19.01
N ASP A 44 -4.71 7.53 -19.23
CA ASP A 44 -4.44 8.64 -18.30
C ASP A 44 -4.15 8.19 -16.86
N PHE A 45 -3.38 7.10 -16.72
CA PHE A 45 -2.94 6.56 -15.44
C PHE A 45 -4.12 6.15 -14.55
N GLN A 46 -5.14 5.57 -15.19
CA GLN A 46 -6.30 4.97 -14.53
C GLN A 46 -6.39 3.49 -14.87
N LEU A 47 -6.83 2.68 -13.90
CA LEU A 47 -7.13 1.27 -14.15
C LEU A 47 -8.32 1.15 -15.11
N THR A 48 -8.23 0.25 -16.07
CA THR A 48 -9.39 -0.10 -16.90
C THR A 48 -10.48 -0.76 -16.06
N THR A 49 -11.73 -0.71 -16.54
CA THR A 49 -12.88 -1.32 -15.83
C THR A 49 -12.62 -2.79 -15.49
N GLN A 50 -12.05 -3.54 -16.43
CA GLN A 50 -11.73 -4.95 -16.23
C GLN A 50 -10.72 -5.18 -15.09
N VAL A 51 -9.64 -4.39 -15.06
CA VAL A 51 -8.63 -4.49 -14.00
C VAL A 51 -9.20 -4.04 -12.66
N LYS A 52 -10.01 -2.97 -12.65
CA LYS A 52 -10.68 -2.47 -11.46
C LYS A 52 -11.62 -3.51 -10.85
N ASP A 53 -12.42 -4.19 -11.67
CA ASP A 53 -13.35 -5.22 -11.20
C ASP A 53 -12.62 -6.42 -10.61
N ARG A 54 -11.54 -6.88 -11.26
CA ARG A 54 -10.69 -7.95 -10.72
C ARG A 54 -10.03 -7.54 -9.41
N THR A 55 -9.54 -6.30 -9.32
CA THR A 55 -8.92 -5.73 -8.11
C THR A 55 -9.91 -5.66 -6.96
N ASN A 56 -11.11 -5.15 -7.21
CA ASN A 56 -12.18 -5.07 -6.22
C ASN A 56 -12.59 -6.46 -5.73
N HIS A 57 -12.71 -7.42 -6.65
CA HIS A 57 -13.02 -8.81 -6.30
C HIS A 57 -11.95 -9.39 -5.38
N ARG A 58 -10.66 -9.28 -5.75
CA ARG A 58 -9.55 -9.82 -4.96
C ARG A 58 -9.39 -9.12 -3.61
N LEU A 59 -9.61 -7.81 -3.54
CA LEU A 59 -9.64 -7.05 -2.30
C LEU A 59 -10.77 -7.53 -1.38
N HIS A 60 -11.97 -7.71 -1.93
CA HIS A 60 -13.11 -8.22 -1.19
C HIS A 60 -12.82 -9.63 -0.65
N GLU A 61 -12.28 -10.53 -1.48
CA GLU A 61 -11.89 -11.88 -1.04
C GLU A 61 -10.83 -11.84 0.07
N ALA A 62 -9.82 -10.96 -0.01
CA ALA A 62 -8.77 -10.85 1.00
C ALA A 62 -9.31 -10.34 2.35
N ILE A 63 -10.24 -9.38 2.31
CA ILE A 63 -10.95 -8.89 3.50
C ILE A 63 -11.85 -9.99 4.08
N GLU A 64 -12.63 -10.65 3.23
CA GLU A 64 -13.61 -11.68 3.63
C GLU A 64 -12.96 -12.92 4.21
N ARG A 65 -11.93 -13.45 3.54
CA ARG A 65 -11.32 -14.71 3.95
C ARG A 65 -10.57 -14.58 5.26
N ALA A 66 -10.16 -13.38 5.68
CA ALA A 66 -9.23 -13.16 6.79
C ALA A 66 -8.03 -14.14 6.79
N SER A 67 -7.74 -14.73 5.62
CA SER A 67 -6.92 -15.93 5.50
C SER A 67 -5.55 -15.50 5.03
N HIS A 68 -4.56 -16.03 5.73
CA HIS A 68 -3.14 -15.78 5.56
C HIS A 68 -2.73 -15.89 4.08
N PRO A 69 -2.31 -14.79 3.43
CA PRO A 69 -1.20 -14.95 2.50
C PRO A 69 -0.11 -15.59 3.36
N LYS A 70 0.32 -16.81 3.01
CA LYS A 70 1.53 -17.34 3.61
C LYS A 70 2.60 -16.31 3.26
N ILE A 71 3.02 -15.52 4.24
CA ILE A 71 4.27 -14.78 4.16
C ILE A 71 5.28 -15.89 4.00
N ARG A 72 5.62 -16.20 2.75
CA ARG A 72 6.65 -17.16 2.48
C ARG A 72 7.90 -16.44 2.94
N GLU A 73 8.58 -16.98 3.94
CA GLU A 73 9.99 -16.66 4.17
C GLU A 73 10.71 -16.99 2.87
N ARG A 74 10.80 -16.00 1.99
CA ARG A 74 11.56 -16.06 0.76
C ARG A 74 12.83 -15.25 1.01
N VAL A 75 13.91 -15.69 0.39
CA VAL A 75 15.14 -14.92 0.33
C VAL A 75 14.77 -13.55 -0.21
N ILE A 76 15.13 -12.49 0.54
CA ILE A 76 14.90 -11.13 0.09
C ILE A 76 15.75 -10.94 -1.17
N ASP A 77 15.08 -10.59 -2.26
CA ASP A 77 15.75 -10.21 -3.50
C ASP A 77 16.01 -8.70 -3.45
N ASP A 78 17.28 -8.38 -3.18
CA ASP A 78 17.79 -7.01 -3.07
C ASP A 78 17.94 -6.31 -4.44
N THR A 79 17.53 -6.95 -5.55
CA THR A 79 17.63 -6.35 -6.89
C THR A 79 16.46 -5.46 -7.26
N ALA A 80 15.38 -5.47 -6.47
CA ALA A 80 14.18 -4.68 -6.72
C ALA A 80 13.69 -3.94 -5.47
N VAL A 81 12.97 -2.83 -5.70
CA VAL A 81 12.31 -2.05 -4.66
C VAL A 81 10.83 -1.95 -5.00
N SER A 82 9.99 -2.30 -4.04
CA SER A 82 8.53 -2.18 -4.13
C SER A 82 8.07 -0.91 -3.45
N ILE A 83 7.21 -0.12 -4.11
CA ILE A 83 6.57 1.05 -3.49
C ILE A 83 5.09 0.75 -3.32
N CYS A 84 4.64 0.69 -2.06
CA CYS A 84 3.26 0.37 -1.69
C CYS A 84 2.58 1.61 -1.13
N PHE A 85 1.46 2.02 -1.73
CA PHE A 85 0.72 3.20 -1.31
C PHE A 85 -0.35 2.93 -0.24
N ASP A 86 -0.33 1.75 0.39
CA ASP A 86 -1.15 1.43 1.55
C ASP A 86 -0.57 0.17 2.22
N PRO A 87 -0.53 0.06 3.57
CA PRO A 87 -0.04 -1.15 4.23
C PRO A 87 -0.82 -2.41 3.84
N LEU A 88 -2.10 -2.28 3.50
CA LEU A 88 -2.96 -3.38 3.10
C LEU A 88 -2.41 -4.12 1.87
N TYR A 89 -1.68 -3.43 0.98
CA TYR A 89 -1.10 -4.05 -0.21
C TYR A 89 0.00 -5.06 0.08
N LEU A 90 0.66 -4.97 1.24
CA LEU A 90 1.61 -5.99 1.71
C LEU A 90 0.99 -7.39 1.84
N LEU A 91 -0.35 -7.47 1.99
CA LEU A 91 -1.06 -8.75 2.02
C LEU A 91 -1.15 -9.42 0.65
N PHE A 92 -0.87 -8.72 -0.44
CA PHE A 92 -1.01 -9.26 -1.80
C PHE A 92 0.34 -9.51 -2.46
N ASP A 93 1.26 -8.56 -2.33
CA ASP A 93 2.57 -8.60 -3.00
C ASP A 93 3.65 -9.27 -2.13
N GLY A 94 3.37 -9.47 -0.84
CA GLY A 94 4.31 -10.10 0.09
C GLY A 94 5.48 -9.18 0.47
N LEU A 95 6.58 -9.78 0.92
CA LEU A 95 7.78 -9.11 1.43
C LEU A 95 9.05 -9.67 0.78
N GLU A 96 8.98 -9.96 -0.53
CA GLU A 96 10.06 -10.61 -1.28
C GLU A 96 11.20 -9.65 -1.65
N HIS A 97 10.92 -8.35 -1.62
CA HIS A 97 11.85 -7.27 -1.98
C HIS A 97 11.95 -6.27 -0.84
N HIS A 98 12.85 -5.29 -0.95
CA HIS A 98 12.77 -4.10 -0.11
C HIS A 98 11.51 -3.31 -0.44
N SER A 99 10.66 -3.05 0.55
CA SER A 99 9.36 -2.40 0.36
C SER A 99 9.31 -1.04 1.06
N VAL A 100 9.05 0.02 0.31
CA VAL A 100 8.71 1.35 0.84
C VAL A 100 7.19 1.45 0.95
N VAL A 101 6.68 1.58 2.16
CA VAL A 101 5.23 1.48 2.45
C VAL A 101 4.71 2.77 3.03
N PHE A 102 3.81 3.42 2.31
CA PHE A 102 3.12 4.61 2.78
C PHE A 102 1.97 4.24 3.71
N VAL A 103 1.96 4.86 4.88
CA VAL A 103 0.87 4.77 5.86
C VAL A 103 0.05 6.05 5.77
N LEU A 104 -1.14 5.92 5.20
CA LEU A 104 -2.03 7.06 4.93
C LEU A 104 -3.04 7.29 6.04
N ASP A 105 -3.60 6.19 6.54
CA ASP A 105 -4.73 6.20 7.45
C ASP A 105 -4.53 5.10 8.51
N LEU A 106 -4.68 5.48 9.77
CA LEU A 106 -4.66 4.56 10.91
C LEU A 106 -6.06 4.37 11.52
N THR A 107 -7.09 5.05 11.02
CA THR A 107 -8.45 4.93 11.57
C THR A 107 -8.99 3.49 11.57
N PRO A 108 -8.65 2.59 10.62
CA PRO A 108 -9.05 1.18 10.71
C PRO A 108 -8.57 0.47 11.98
N VAL A 109 -7.54 1.00 12.65
CA VAL A 109 -6.90 0.42 13.82
C VAL A 109 -7.07 1.26 15.08
N THR A 110 -7.10 2.59 14.98
CA THR A 110 -7.29 3.52 16.11
C THR A 110 -8.76 3.84 16.40
N ARG A 111 -9.65 3.64 15.42
CA ARG A 111 -11.11 3.82 15.48
C ARG A 111 -11.84 2.66 14.79
N PRO A 112 -11.55 1.40 15.16
CA PRO A 112 -12.05 0.23 14.43
C PRO A 112 -13.59 0.18 14.33
N GLU A 113 -14.31 0.81 15.25
CA GLU A 113 -15.77 0.95 15.25
C GLU A 113 -16.33 1.80 14.10
N TRP A 114 -15.50 2.61 13.43
CA TRP A 114 -15.88 3.36 12.23
C TRP A 114 -15.81 2.52 10.95
N HIS A 115 -15.27 1.31 11.04
CA HIS A 115 -15.00 0.44 9.90
C HIS A 115 -15.69 -0.90 10.04
N ASN A 116 -15.81 -1.62 8.93
CA ASN A 116 -16.19 -3.03 8.98
C ASN A 116 -15.15 -3.83 9.77
N ALA A 117 -15.59 -4.71 10.68
CA ALA A 117 -14.70 -5.48 11.54
C ALA A 117 -13.64 -6.30 10.77
N LYS A 118 -13.98 -6.80 9.56
CA LYS A 118 -13.06 -7.53 8.70
C LYS A 118 -11.99 -6.62 8.08
N VAL A 119 -12.37 -5.39 7.73
CA VAL A 119 -11.43 -4.36 7.24
C VAL A 119 -10.46 -4.00 8.36
N ALA A 120 -10.96 -3.69 9.55
CA ALA A 120 -10.12 -3.41 10.72
C ALA A 120 -9.16 -4.58 11.02
N ALA A 121 -9.65 -5.84 10.94
CA ALA A 121 -8.81 -7.02 11.11
C ALA A 121 -7.76 -7.21 10.00
N ALA A 122 -8.06 -6.83 8.76
CA ALA A 122 -7.09 -6.85 7.66
C ALA A 122 -5.98 -5.81 7.88
N TYR A 123 -6.34 -4.57 8.23
CA TYR A 123 -5.36 -3.54 8.57
C TYR A 123 -4.52 -3.93 9.79
N LYS A 124 -5.12 -4.45 10.87
CA LYS A 124 -4.35 -4.93 12.05
C LYS A 124 -3.26 -5.92 11.68
N ARG A 125 -3.47 -6.73 10.63
CA ARG A 125 -2.46 -7.68 10.12
C ARG A 125 -1.43 -6.98 9.25
N ALA A 126 -1.87 -6.15 8.31
CA ALA A 126 -1.00 -5.37 7.44
C ALA A 126 -0.01 -4.50 8.23
N PHE A 127 -0.48 -3.78 9.26
CA PHE A 127 0.36 -2.94 10.11
C PHE A 127 1.44 -3.73 10.87
N LYS A 128 1.22 -5.01 11.18
CA LYS A 128 2.27 -5.85 11.78
C LYS A 128 3.44 -6.11 10.83
N LEU A 129 3.21 -6.07 9.52
CA LEU A 129 4.24 -6.29 8.50
C LEU A 129 5.21 -5.11 8.39
N LEU A 130 4.84 -3.94 8.91
CA LEU A 130 5.71 -2.76 8.93
C LEU A 130 6.96 -2.94 9.80
N TRP A 131 6.97 -3.94 10.70
CA TRP A 131 8.13 -4.31 11.49
C TRP A 131 9.15 -5.17 10.75
N ALA A 132 8.84 -5.62 9.53
CA ALA A 132 9.77 -6.43 8.78
C ALA A 132 11.04 -5.63 8.44
N PRO A 133 12.24 -6.23 8.56
CA PRO A 133 13.51 -5.51 8.39
C PRO A 133 13.72 -4.98 6.97
N ASN A 134 13.00 -5.52 5.99
CA ASN A 134 13.00 -5.08 4.61
C ASN A 134 11.86 -4.09 4.28
N VAL A 135 11.18 -3.54 5.28
CA VAL A 135 10.13 -2.53 5.10
C VAL A 135 10.62 -1.17 5.60
N THR A 136 10.67 -0.20 4.70
CA THR A 136 10.80 1.21 5.03
C THR A 136 9.40 1.81 5.15
N THR A 137 9.03 2.27 6.34
CA THR A 137 7.71 2.88 6.57
C THR A 137 7.76 4.38 6.32
N VAL A 138 6.82 4.90 5.53
CA VAL A 138 6.66 6.33 5.26
C VAL A 138 5.32 6.80 5.80
N ALA A 139 5.33 7.72 6.75
CA ALA A 139 4.15 8.39 7.26
C ALA A 139 3.85 9.67 6.46
N ILE A 140 2.58 9.95 6.23
CA ILE A 140 2.16 11.15 5.50
C ILE A 140 2.20 12.43 6.34
N SER A 141 2.46 12.31 7.65
CA SER A 141 2.58 13.43 8.57
C SER A 141 3.27 13.00 9.86
N GLU A 142 3.78 13.98 10.61
CA GLU A 142 4.27 13.75 11.98
C GLU A 142 3.18 13.22 12.92
N SER A 143 1.91 13.55 12.68
CA SER A 143 0.81 12.98 13.45
C SER A 143 0.68 11.48 13.22
N THR A 144 0.67 11.07 11.95
CA THR A 144 0.62 9.66 11.54
C THR A 144 1.81 8.87 12.10
N LYS A 145 3.01 9.46 12.09
CA LYS A 145 4.22 8.87 12.68
C LYS A 145 4.08 8.65 14.19
N ARG A 146 3.58 9.65 14.92
CA ARG A 146 3.30 9.50 16.36
C ARG A 146 2.24 8.45 16.65
N ASP A 147 1.20 8.37 15.82
CA ASP A 147 0.15 7.37 15.97
C ASP A 147 0.68 5.94 15.70
N LEU A 148 1.59 5.77 14.73
CA LEU A 148 2.30 4.50 14.50
C LEU A 148 3.09 4.06 15.74
N TRP A 149 3.84 4.98 16.35
CA TRP A 149 4.54 4.69 17.61
C TRP A 149 3.56 4.33 18.74
N ALA A 150 2.52 5.16 18.96
CA ALA A 150 1.60 4.99 20.06
C ALA A 150 0.78 3.69 19.99
N ASN A 151 0.44 3.23 18.79
CA ASN A 151 -0.44 2.07 18.60
C ASN A 151 0.29 0.77 18.25
N TYR A 152 1.48 0.86 17.64
CA TYR A 152 2.23 -0.30 17.13
C TYR A 152 3.67 -0.38 17.63
N GLY A 153 4.12 0.60 18.42
CA GLY A 153 5.48 0.67 18.94
C GLY A 153 6.54 0.86 17.86
N LEU A 154 6.16 1.23 16.63
CA LEU A 154 7.09 1.36 15.52
C LEU A 154 8.02 2.56 15.79
N PRO A 155 9.32 2.36 16.01
CA PRO A 155 10.22 3.41 16.46
C PRO A 155 10.28 4.56 15.44
N SER A 156 10.36 5.79 15.96
CA SER A 156 10.31 6.98 15.12
C SER A 156 11.50 7.09 14.15
N GLU A 157 12.63 6.50 14.50
CA GLU A 157 13.82 6.37 13.66
C GLU A 157 13.65 5.42 12.46
N LEU A 158 12.62 4.56 12.47
CA LEU A 158 12.30 3.64 11.38
C LEU A 158 11.14 4.15 10.50
N VAL A 159 10.66 5.37 10.75
CA VAL A 159 9.54 5.97 10.03
C VAL A 159 9.96 7.32 9.44
N GLU A 160 10.01 7.39 8.12
CA GLU A 160 10.21 8.64 7.39
C GLU A 160 8.90 9.41 7.29
N VAL A 161 8.97 10.74 7.23
CA VAL A 161 7.79 11.60 7.03
C VAL A 161 7.89 12.29 5.69
N VAL A 162 6.95 11.99 4.80
CA VAL A 162 6.78 12.68 3.52
C VAL A 162 5.40 13.33 3.51
N PRO A 163 5.30 14.65 3.77
CA PRO A 163 4.02 15.32 3.78
C PRO A 163 3.39 15.30 2.39
N LEU A 164 2.17 14.80 2.28
CA LEU A 164 1.44 14.77 1.01
C LEU A 164 0.92 16.16 0.58
N TYR A 165 1.00 17.15 1.47
CA TYR A 165 0.57 18.53 1.23
C TYR A 165 1.50 19.52 1.93
N ASN A 166 1.90 20.56 1.20
CA ASN A 166 2.42 21.82 1.74
C ASN A 166 1.43 22.94 1.39
#